data_AF-A0A1F7UXC5-F1
#
_entry.id   AF-A0A1F7UXC5-F1
#
_cell.length_a   1.000
_cell.length_b   1.000
_cell.length_c   1.000
_cell.angle_alpha   90.00
_cell.angle_beta   90.00
_cell.angle_gamma   90.00
#
_symmetry.space_group_name_H-M   'P 1'
#
loop_
_entity.id
_entity.type
_entity.pdbx_description
1 polymer ?
#
loop_
_entity_poly.entity_id
_entity_poly.type
_entity_poly.pdbx_seq_one_letter_code
_entity_poly.pdbx_strand_id
1 'polypeptide(L)'
;MLTVSHNGIETVEEISIVRDVIRIDSVTWEVTDDGVAVIRIAFFNADTAALFNRAVVELMQEDVSGIVLDLRNNPGGFLDRAVSVAGEWIGNDTVVIERNENGDLERFPSTGVGRLQRIPTLVLVNGGTASASEIVAGALQDYGFATILGEQTFGKGSVQEYRELADGSAVKITISEWLTPLERSIDQNGIAPDVEIVFDLEAYKEGIDVQLEAALNALKSNAYGDPS
;
A
#
# COMPACT_ATOMS: atom_id res chain seq x y z
N MET A 1 8.50 27.71 -10.04
CA MET A 1 8.18 28.69 -8.98
C MET A 1 6.91 28.21 -8.31
N LEU A 2 6.90 28.19 -6.99
CA LEU A 2 5.70 27.99 -6.19
C LEU A 2 5.39 29.31 -5.48
N THR A 3 4.11 29.61 -5.42
CA THR A 3 3.55 30.85 -4.90
C THR A 3 2.82 30.46 -3.61
N VAL A 4 3.44 30.70 -2.45
CA VAL A 4 2.98 30.20 -1.15
C VAL A 4 2.40 31.37 -0.34
N SER A 5 1.19 31.18 0.18
CA SER A 5 0.55 32.11 1.11
C SER A 5 0.60 31.51 2.51
N HIS A 6 1.15 32.28 3.45
CA HIS A 6 1.19 31.91 4.87
C HIS A 6 -0.02 32.50 5.59
N ASN A 7 -0.67 31.72 6.45
CA ASN A 7 -1.83 32.18 7.22
C ASN A 7 -1.46 33.41 8.08
N GLY A 8 -2.09 34.56 7.77
CA GLY A 8 -1.88 35.83 8.48
C GLY A 8 -0.98 36.85 7.76
N ILE A 9 -0.49 36.55 6.55
CA ILE A 9 0.35 37.47 5.76
C ILE A 9 -0.28 37.67 4.37
N GLU A 10 -0.65 38.91 4.04
CA GLU A 10 -1.31 39.27 2.75
C GLU A 10 -0.37 39.20 1.53
N THR A 11 0.95 39.09 1.76
CA THR A 11 1.94 39.03 0.69
C THR A 11 2.35 37.60 0.38
N VAL A 12 2.31 37.26 -0.90
CA VAL A 12 2.67 35.94 -1.39
C VAL A 12 4.18 35.84 -1.59
N GLU A 13 4.79 34.76 -1.11
CA GLU A 13 6.23 34.54 -1.21
C GLU A 13 6.56 33.66 -2.43
N GLU A 14 7.51 34.11 -3.25
CA GLU A 14 8.02 33.33 -4.38
C GLU A 14 9.20 32.46 -3.94
N ILE A 15 8.94 31.16 -3.83
CA ILE A 15 9.98 30.19 -3.48
C ILE A 15 10.62 29.65 -4.77
N SER A 16 11.91 29.92 -4.94
CA SER A 16 12.73 29.33 -5.99
C SER A 16 13.13 27.91 -5.58
N ILE A 17 12.49 26.91 -6.19
CA ILE A 17 12.84 25.49 -6.01
C ILE A 17 13.73 25.07 -7.17
N VAL A 18 14.97 24.67 -6.86
CA VAL A 18 15.85 24.00 -7.82
C VAL A 18 15.38 22.55 -7.91
N ARG A 19 15.05 22.09 -9.13
CA ARG A 19 14.76 20.67 -9.37
C ARG A 19 16.05 19.87 -9.21
N ASP A 20 16.17 19.16 -8.10
CA ASP A 20 17.09 18.03 -7.94
C ASP A 20 16.29 16.72 -8.02
N VAL A 21 16.92 15.65 -8.51
CA VAL A 21 16.29 14.32 -8.51
C VAL A 21 16.49 13.73 -7.11
N ILE A 22 15.62 14.11 -6.18
CA ILE A 22 15.54 13.41 -4.88
C ILE A 22 15.01 12.01 -5.19
N ARG A 23 15.90 11.02 -5.23
CA ARG A 23 15.52 9.61 -5.29
C ARG A 23 15.08 9.18 -3.90
N ILE A 24 13.78 9.09 -3.72
CA ILE A 24 13.17 8.46 -2.55
C ILE A 24 13.00 6.99 -2.90
N ASP A 25 13.68 6.10 -2.18
CA ASP A 25 13.53 4.66 -2.37
C ASP A 25 12.07 4.27 -2.13
N SER A 26 11.51 3.48 -3.05
CA SER A 26 10.10 3.09 -2.97
C SER A 26 9.82 2.12 -1.81
N VAL A 27 10.84 1.38 -1.37
CA VAL A 27 10.74 0.40 -0.28
C VAL A 27 11.90 0.60 0.69
N THR A 28 11.59 0.68 1.97
CA THR A 28 12.56 0.65 3.07
C THR A 28 12.15 -0.45 4.04
N TRP A 29 13.11 -1.10 4.69
CA TRP A 29 12.83 -2.12 5.69
C TRP A 29 13.85 -2.09 6.82
N GLU A 30 13.40 -2.51 8.00
CA GLU A 30 14.22 -2.74 9.18
C GLU A 30 13.66 -3.92 9.97
N VAL A 31 14.50 -4.55 10.79
CA VAL A 31 14.09 -5.59 11.73
C VAL A 31 14.31 -5.04 13.14
N THR A 32 13.24 -5.04 13.92
CA THR A 32 13.25 -4.58 15.31
C THR A 32 14.03 -5.55 16.20
N ASP A 33 14.46 -5.09 17.38
CA ASP A 33 15.15 -5.93 18.37
C ASP A 33 14.32 -7.16 18.80
N ASP A 34 13.00 -7.11 18.64
CA ASP A 34 12.06 -8.20 18.94
C ASP A 34 11.83 -9.16 17.75
N GLY A 35 12.58 -9.00 16.66
CA GLY A 35 12.53 -9.89 15.50
C GLY A 35 11.34 -9.65 14.55
N VAL A 36 10.63 -8.53 14.70
CA VAL A 36 9.56 -8.14 13.76
C VAL A 36 10.14 -7.27 12.66
N ALA A 37 9.84 -7.60 11.40
CA ALA A 37 10.20 -6.81 10.24
C ALA A 37 9.19 -5.68 10.02
N VAL A 38 9.66 -4.46 9.80
CA VAL A 38 8.84 -3.34 9.34
C VAL A 38 9.24 -3.02 7.91
N ILE A 39 8.35 -3.26 6.95
CA ILE A 39 8.56 -2.96 5.54
C ILE A 39 7.63 -1.82 5.16
N ARG A 40 8.18 -0.68 4.76
CA ARG A 40 7.40 0.46 4.26
C ARG A 40 7.49 0.52 2.75
N ILE A 41 6.34 0.60 2.08
CA ILE A 41 6.26 0.90 0.65
C ILE A 41 5.69 2.29 0.50
N ALA A 42 6.50 3.24 0.03
CA ALA A 42 6.07 4.63 -0.16
C ALA A 42 5.27 4.81 -1.46
N PHE A 43 5.66 4.10 -2.53
CA PHE A 43 5.03 4.13 -3.85
C PHE A 43 5.28 2.81 -4.58
N PHE A 44 4.44 2.45 -5.54
CA PHE A 44 4.67 1.31 -6.44
C PHE A 44 5.31 1.75 -7.75
N ASN A 45 6.64 1.86 -7.78
CA ASN A 45 7.42 2.39 -8.91
C ASN A 45 8.36 1.33 -9.51
N ALA A 46 9.22 1.75 -10.44
CA ALA A 46 10.11 0.86 -11.19
C ALA A 46 11.12 0.09 -10.32
N ASP A 47 11.53 0.67 -9.19
CA ASP A 47 12.48 0.12 -8.23
C ASP A 47 11.85 -0.82 -7.19
N THR A 48 10.52 -0.76 -7.01
CA THR A 48 9.79 -1.48 -5.95
C THR A 48 10.02 -2.98 -5.98
N ALA A 49 9.94 -3.60 -7.15
CA ALA A 49 10.13 -5.05 -7.26
C ALA A 49 11.54 -5.49 -6.83
N ALA A 50 12.57 -4.71 -7.20
CA ALA A 50 13.95 -5.03 -6.86
C ALA A 50 14.23 -4.81 -5.37
N LEU A 51 13.77 -3.70 -4.79
CA LEU A 51 13.95 -3.40 -3.38
C LEU A 51 13.15 -4.34 -2.48
N PHE A 52 11.89 -4.61 -2.83
CA PHE A 52 11.06 -5.55 -2.08
C PHE A 52 11.64 -6.97 -2.09
N ASN A 53 12.12 -7.45 -3.25
CA ASN A 53 12.79 -8.75 -3.31
C ASN A 53 14.05 -8.81 -2.43
N ARG A 54 14.83 -7.72 -2.35
CA ARG A 54 15.98 -7.65 -1.45
C ARG A 54 15.54 -7.75 0.01
N ALA A 55 14.52 -7.00 0.41
CA ALA A 55 13.92 -7.09 1.74
C ALA A 55 13.54 -8.55 2.04
N VAL A 56 12.76 -9.20 1.17
CA VAL A 56 12.32 -10.58 1.38
C VAL A 56 13.51 -11.55 1.51
N VAL A 57 14.54 -11.43 0.67
CA VAL A 57 15.72 -12.31 0.77
C VAL A 57 16.46 -12.13 2.09
N GLU A 58 16.58 -10.90 2.58
CA GLU A 58 17.21 -10.59 3.88
C GLU A 58 16.36 -11.12 5.05
N LEU A 59 15.05 -10.85 5.05
CA LEU A 59 14.12 -11.31 6.09
C LEU A 59 14.06 -12.83 6.21
N MET A 60 14.13 -13.56 5.09
CA MET A 60 14.17 -15.02 5.07
C MET A 60 15.46 -15.62 5.69
N GLN A 61 16.52 -14.82 5.84
CA GLN A 61 17.75 -15.23 6.53
C GLN A 61 17.73 -14.92 8.02
N GLU A 62 16.97 -13.90 8.43
CA GLU A 62 16.88 -13.42 9.80
C GLU A 62 15.84 -14.16 10.65
N ASP A 63 14.99 -15.00 10.04
CA ASP A 63 13.95 -15.80 10.71
C ASP A 63 12.98 -14.92 11.54
N VAL A 64 12.44 -13.90 10.88
CA VAL A 64 11.58 -12.90 11.53
C VAL A 64 10.27 -13.51 12.06
N SER A 65 9.84 -13.04 13.22
CA SER A 65 8.65 -13.53 13.93
C SER A 65 7.34 -12.96 13.41
N GLY A 66 7.40 -11.87 12.63
CA GLY A 66 6.24 -11.21 12.04
C GLY A 66 6.64 -10.07 11.12
N ILE A 67 5.66 -9.57 10.35
CA ILE A 67 5.84 -8.47 9.40
C ILE A 67 4.79 -7.40 9.67
N VAL A 68 5.23 -6.14 9.76
CA VAL A 68 4.39 -4.97 9.59
C VAL A 68 4.66 -4.40 8.19
N LEU A 69 3.66 -4.47 7.31
CA LEU A 69 3.69 -3.84 6.00
C LEU A 69 3.03 -2.45 6.09
N ASP A 70 3.84 -1.40 6.06
CA ASP A 70 3.36 -0.02 6.14
C ASP A 70 3.04 0.55 4.74
N LEU A 71 1.75 0.70 4.45
CA LEU A 71 1.20 1.29 3.23
C LEU A 71 0.57 2.67 3.48
N ARG A 72 0.77 3.26 4.67
CA ARG A 72 0.24 4.58 5.01
C ARG A 72 0.82 5.64 4.08
N ASN A 73 -0.04 6.54 3.61
CA ASN A 73 0.31 7.61 2.67
C ASN A 73 0.90 7.14 1.32
N ASN A 74 0.69 5.86 0.95
CA ASN A 74 1.09 5.34 -0.36
C ASN A 74 -0.06 5.50 -1.37
N PRO A 75 0.03 6.44 -2.33
CA PRO A 75 -1.04 6.70 -3.30
C PRO A 75 -1.16 5.65 -4.42
N GLY A 76 -0.36 4.58 -4.32
CA GLY A 76 -0.30 3.48 -5.27
C GLY A 76 0.85 3.63 -6.25
N GLY A 77 0.59 3.25 -7.50
CA GLY A 77 1.58 3.22 -8.57
C GLY A 77 1.24 2.10 -9.57
N PHE A 78 2.26 1.44 -10.09
CA PHE A 78 2.10 0.42 -11.12
C PHE A 78 1.46 -0.88 -10.57
N LEU A 79 0.45 -1.36 -11.28
CA LEU A 79 -0.31 -2.56 -10.93
C LEU A 79 0.56 -3.82 -10.86
N ASP A 80 1.47 -4.00 -11.83
CA ASP A 80 2.36 -5.17 -11.89
C ASP A 80 3.25 -5.28 -10.64
N ARG A 81 3.62 -4.14 -10.05
CA ARG A 81 4.38 -4.09 -8.79
C ARG A 81 3.52 -4.53 -7.61
N ALA A 82 2.29 -4.05 -7.52
CA ALA A 82 1.34 -4.49 -6.50
C ALA A 82 1.08 -6.00 -6.58
N VAL A 83 0.84 -6.53 -7.78
CA VAL A 83 0.64 -7.96 -8.05
C VAL A 83 1.87 -8.77 -7.61
N SER A 84 3.08 -8.30 -7.92
CA SER A 84 4.31 -8.98 -7.51
C SER A 84 4.51 -8.96 -6.00
N VAL A 85 4.22 -7.85 -5.32
CA VAL A 85 4.34 -7.71 -3.86
C VAL A 85 3.33 -8.61 -3.16
N ALA A 86 2.05 -8.60 -3.55
CA ALA A 86 1.03 -9.45 -2.96
C ALA A 86 1.35 -10.95 -3.14
N GLY A 87 1.95 -11.33 -4.27
CA GLY A 87 2.39 -12.71 -4.56
C GLY A 87 3.40 -13.29 -3.57
N GLU A 88 4.06 -12.45 -2.78
CA GLU A 88 4.95 -12.91 -1.72
C GLU A 88 4.20 -13.56 -0.56
N TRP A 89 2.92 -13.26 -0.38
CA TRP A 89 2.04 -13.96 0.55
C TRP A 89 1.12 -14.93 -0.17
N ILE A 90 0.43 -14.46 -1.20
CA ILE A 90 -0.71 -15.19 -1.79
C ILE A 90 -0.30 -16.25 -2.82
N GLY A 91 1.00 -16.39 -3.09
CA GLY A 91 1.50 -17.31 -4.11
C GLY A 91 1.08 -16.90 -5.51
N ASN A 92 0.37 -17.78 -6.21
CA ASN A 92 -0.08 -17.58 -7.60
C ASN A 92 -1.59 -17.34 -7.73
N ASP A 93 -2.27 -17.06 -6.62
CA ASP A 93 -3.70 -16.76 -6.62
C ASP A 93 -4.00 -15.37 -7.24
N THR A 94 -5.28 -15.13 -7.50
CA THR A 94 -5.77 -13.84 -8.04
C THR A 94 -5.53 -12.72 -7.04
N VAL A 95 -4.76 -11.69 -7.42
CA VAL A 95 -4.52 -10.51 -6.57
C VAL A 95 -5.67 -9.51 -6.69
N VAL A 96 -6.13 -9.26 -7.92
CA VAL A 96 -7.17 -8.28 -8.21
C VAL A 96 -7.97 -8.72 -9.44
N ILE A 97 -9.19 -8.20 -9.54
CA ILE A 97 -10.09 -8.42 -10.66
C ILE A 97 -10.43 -7.05 -11.27
N GLU A 98 -10.32 -6.90 -12.58
CA GLU A 98 -10.88 -5.77 -13.31
C GLU A 98 -12.30 -6.11 -13.76
N ARG A 99 -13.25 -5.23 -13.47
CA ARG A 99 -14.60 -5.29 -14.03
C ARG A 99 -14.82 -4.15 -15.01
N ASN A 100 -15.05 -4.47 -16.27
CA ASN A 100 -15.33 -3.47 -17.31
C ASN A 100 -16.80 -3.02 -17.29
N GLU A 101 -17.15 -2.04 -18.13
CA GLU A 101 -18.51 -1.51 -18.27
C GLU A 101 -19.59 -2.54 -18.68
N ASN A 102 -19.19 -3.63 -19.34
CA ASN A 102 -20.09 -4.72 -19.73
C ASN A 102 -20.30 -5.75 -18.62
N GLY A 103 -19.56 -5.62 -17.51
CA GLY A 103 -19.55 -6.59 -16.42
C GLY A 103 -18.61 -7.77 -16.64
N ASP A 104 -17.78 -7.76 -17.69
CA ASP A 104 -16.76 -8.80 -17.88
C ASP A 104 -15.68 -8.67 -16.80
N LEU A 105 -15.22 -9.82 -16.31
CA LEU A 105 -14.21 -9.91 -15.26
C LEU A 105 -12.89 -10.40 -15.85
N GLU A 106 -11.83 -9.61 -15.69
CA GLU A 106 -10.45 -10.03 -15.94
C GLU A 106 -9.73 -10.23 -14.61
N ARG A 107 -9.11 -11.41 -14.42
CA ARG A 107 -8.39 -11.74 -13.19
C ARG A 107 -6.90 -11.55 -13.40
N PHE A 108 -6.24 -10.93 -12.43
CA PHE A 108 -4.81 -10.69 -12.42
C PHE A 108 -4.14 -11.56 -11.34
N PRO A 109 -3.76 -12.81 -11.67
CA PRO A 109 -3.03 -13.66 -10.76
C PRO A 109 -1.58 -13.19 -10.61
N SER A 110 -1.01 -13.46 -9.44
CA SER A 110 0.43 -13.31 -9.27
C SER A 110 1.18 -14.52 -9.84
N THR A 111 2.48 -14.36 -10.04
CA THR A 111 3.43 -15.44 -10.35
C THR A 111 4.36 -15.74 -9.17
N GLY A 112 4.01 -15.22 -7.99
CA GLY A 112 4.75 -15.41 -6.76
C GLY A 112 4.73 -16.86 -6.26
N VAL A 113 5.62 -17.14 -5.32
CA VAL A 113 5.76 -18.48 -4.70
C VAL A 113 5.40 -18.48 -3.21
N GLY A 114 4.85 -17.37 -2.68
CA GLY A 114 4.39 -17.31 -1.29
C GLY A 114 5.51 -17.38 -0.25
N ARG A 115 6.64 -16.68 -0.45
CA ARG A 115 7.79 -16.75 0.48
C ARG A 115 7.44 -16.30 1.90
N LEU A 116 6.53 -15.32 2.02
CA LEU A 116 6.07 -14.72 3.27
C LEU A 116 4.75 -15.34 3.77
N GLN A 117 4.21 -16.34 3.07
CA GLN A 117 2.87 -16.89 3.30
C GLN A 117 2.64 -17.38 4.75
N ARG A 118 3.70 -17.82 5.43
CA ARG A 118 3.64 -18.38 6.80
C ARG A 118 4.07 -17.40 7.88
N ILE A 119 4.37 -16.16 7.53
CA ILE A 119 4.83 -15.15 8.49
C ILE A 119 3.64 -14.29 8.88
N PRO A 120 3.26 -14.23 10.17
CA PRO A 120 2.18 -13.37 10.65
C PRO A 120 2.37 -11.93 10.18
N THR A 121 1.38 -11.38 9.50
CA THR A 121 1.50 -10.07 8.84
C THR A 121 0.38 -9.13 9.27
N LEU A 122 0.75 -7.89 9.58
CA LEU A 122 -0.17 -6.76 9.79
C LEU A 122 0.11 -5.70 8.73
N VAL A 123 -0.94 -5.10 8.17
CA VAL A 123 -0.80 -4.01 7.19
C VAL A 123 -1.30 -2.72 7.80
N LEU A 124 -0.45 -1.68 7.82
CA LEU A 124 -0.86 -0.35 8.25
C LEU A 124 -1.39 0.43 7.06
N VAL A 125 -2.59 1.01 7.21
CA VAL A 125 -3.26 1.80 6.17
C VAL A 125 -3.87 3.09 6.73
N ASN A 126 -4.08 4.08 5.86
CA ASN A 126 -4.79 5.31 6.20
C ASN A 126 -5.48 5.92 4.96
N GLY A 127 -6.09 7.10 5.12
CA GLY A 127 -6.74 7.82 4.01
C GLY A 127 -5.81 8.24 2.85
N GLY A 128 -4.49 8.12 3.01
CA GLY A 128 -3.51 8.30 1.93
C GLY A 128 -3.13 7.01 1.20
N THR A 129 -3.57 5.85 1.69
CA THR A 129 -3.43 4.55 1.02
C THR A 129 -4.44 4.48 -0.13
N ALA A 130 -3.97 4.38 -1.37
CA ALA A 130 -4.82 4.41 -2.56
C ALA A 130 -4.38 3.45 -3.67
N SER A 131 -5.30 3.06 -4.56
CA SER A 131 -5.02 2.36 -5.82
C SER A 131 -4.25 1.04 -5.60
N ALA A 132 -3.08 0.88 -6.20
CA ALA A 132 -2.19 -0.28 -6.03
C ALA A 132 -1.98 -0.70 -4.56
N SER A 133 -1.94 0.25 -3.61
CA SER A 133 -1.82 -0.06 -2.18
C SER A 133 -3.08 -0.71 -1.62
N GLU A 134 -4.26 -0.26 -2.07
CA GLU A 134 -5.57 -0.83 -1.70
C GLU A 134 -5.74 -2.23 -2.29
N ILE A 135 -5.18 -2.47 -3.49
CA ILE A 135 -5.13 -3.80 -4.10
C ILE A 135 -4.34 -4.77 -3.22
N VAL A 136 -3.15 -4.39 -2.77
CA VAL A 136 -2.34 -5.24 -1.88
C VAL A 136 -3.07 -5.48 -0.56
N ALA A 137 -3.54 -4.42 0.11
CA ALA A 137 -4.25 -4.54 1.38
C ALA A 137 -5.51 -5.43 1.24
N GLY A 138 -6.33 -5.18 0.23
CA GLY A 138 -7.55 -5.93 -0.03
C GLY A 138 -7.30 -7.41 -0.35
N ALA A 139 -6.27 -7.72 -1.15
CA ALA A 139 -5.92 -9.10 -1.46
C ALA A 139 -5.45 -9.87 -0.23
N LEU A 140 -4.55 -9.28 0.57
CA LEU A 140 -4.06 -9.91 1.79
C LEU A 140 -5.17 -10.10 2.82
N GLN A 141 -6.07 -9.12 2.94
CA GLN A 141 -7.25 -9.21 3.82
C GLN A 141 -8.21 -10.32 3.38
N ASP A 142 -8.54 -10.39 2.09
CA ASP A 142 -9.51 -11.36 1.55
C ASP A 142 -9.08 -12.81 1.75
N TYR A 143 -7.79 -13.09 1.58
CA TYR A 143 -7.24 -14.43 1.80
C TYR A 143 -6.84 -14.69 3.25
N GLY A 144 -6.93 -13.70 4.14
CA GLY A 144 -6.56 -13.84 5.55
C GLY A 144 -5.06 -13.95 5.79
N PHE A 145 -4.21 -13.50 4.85
CA PHE A 145 -2.76 -13.47 5.03
C PHE A 145 -2.29 -12.28 5.87
N ALA A 146 -3.12 -11.25 6.03
CA ALA A 146 -2.82 -10.16 6.93
C ALA A 146 -4.07 -9.55 7.57
N THR A 147 -3.89 -9.00 8.77
CA THR A 147 -4.89 -8.14 9.43
C THR A 147 -4.58 -6.67 9.10
N ILE A 148 -5.59 -5.91 8.68
CA ILE A 148 -5.47 -4.51 8.30
C ILE A 148 -5.72 -3.61 9.52
N LEU A 149 -4.75 -2.77 9.85
CA LEU A 149 -4.77 -1.86 10.99
C LEU A 149 -4.71 -0.40 10.51
N GLY A 150 -5.41 0.48 11.22
CA GLY A 150 -5.31 1.93 11.00
C GLY A 150 -6.66 2.55 10.65
N GLU A 151 -6.73 3.29 9.55
CA GLU A 151 -7.91 4.05 9.15
C GLU A 151 -8.37 3.68 7.74
N GLN A 152 -9.63 4.00 7.43
CA GLN A 152 -10.22 3.81 6.10
C GLN A 152 -9.31 4.32 4.97
N THR A 153 -9.10 3.50 3.94
CA THR A 153 -8.31 3.90 2.76
C THR A 153 -9.09 4.82 1.82
N PHE A 154 -8.40 5.39 0.84
CA PHE A 154 -8.92 6.46 -0.02
C PHE A 154 -10.13 6.07 -0.88
N GLY A 155 -10.18 4.84 -1.41
CA GLY A 155 -11.23 4.37 -2.31
C GLY A 155 -11.00 4.66 -3.79
N LYS A 156 -9.76 4.55 -4.26
CA LYS A 156 -9.43 4.74 -5.69
C LYS A 156 -9.38 3.41 -6.40
N GLY A 157 -10.54 2.92 -6.82
CA GLY A 157 -10.70 1.66 -7.54
C GLY A 157 -10.80 1.79 -9.06
N SER A 158 -10.85 2.99 -9.63
CA SER A 158 -11.04 3.16 -11.09
C SER A 158 -9.80 2.82 -11.94
N VAL A 159 -9.98 2.09 -13.04
CA VAL A 159 -9.00 1.95 -14.14
C VAL A 159 -9.22 3.07 -15.15
N GLN A 160 -8.16 3.82 -15.44
CA GLN A 160 -8.24 4.96 -16.34
C GLN A 160 -7.37 4.74 -17.58
N GLU A 161 -7.97 4.85 -18.75
CA GLU A 161 -7.30 4.79 -20.03
C GLU A 161 -6.95 6.21 -20.52
N TYR A 162 -5.73 6.39 -21.01
CA TYR A 162 -5.30 7.63 -21.67
C TYR A 162 -5.47 7.48 -23.18
N ARG A 163 -6.32 8.32 -23.78
CA ARG A 163 -6.55 8.34 -25.23
C ARG A 163 -6.14 9.69 -25.80
N GLU A 164 -5.16 9.67 -26.70
CA GLU A 164 -4.75 10.83 -27.47
C GLU A 164 -5.70 11.03 -28.66
N LEU A 165 -6.14 12.27 -28.88
CA LEU A 165 -7.05 12.68 -29.94
C LEU A 165 -6.26 13.21 -31.14
N ALA A 166 -6.90 13.24 -32.31
CA ALA A 166 -6.25 13.62 -33.57
C ALA A 166 -5.72 15.07 -33.59
N ASP A 167 -6.19 15.94 -32.70
CA ASP A 167 -5.75 17.32 -32.55
C ASP A 167 -4.60 17.49 -31.52
N GLY A 168 -4.08 16.39 -30.98
CA GLY A 168 -3.02 16.36 -29.97
C GLY A 168 -3.52 16.62 -28.53
N SER A 169 -4.82 16.79 -28.33
CA SER A 169 -5.42 16.75 -27.00
C SER A 169 -5.54 15.31 -26.49
N ALA A 170 -5.85 15.12 -25.21
CA ALA A 170 -6.06 13.78 -24.67
C ALA A 170 -7.17 13.75 -23.63
N VAL A 171 -7.82 12.59 -23.52
CA VAL A 171 -8.84 12.32 -22.52
C VAL A 171 -8.38 11.16 -21.66
N LYS A 172 -8.55 11.31 -20.35
CA LYS A 172 -8.39 10.24 -19.38
C LYS A 172 -9.77 9.75 -18.98
N ILE A 173 -10.13 8.53 -19.38
CA ILE A 173 -11.48 7.98 -19.22
C ILE A 173 -11.43 6.80 -18.27
N THR A 174 -12.32 6.79 -17.26
CA THR A 174 -12.53 5.60 -16.44
C THR A 174 -13.28 4.55 -17.27
N ILE A 175 -12.68 3.37 -17.44
CA ILE A 175 -13.22 2.29 -18.28
C ILE A 175 -13.64 1.06 -17.48
N SER A 176 -13.07 0.91 -16.28
CA SER A 176 -13.26 -0.28 -15.42
C SER A 176 -13.07 0.09 -13.95
N GLU A 177 -13.41 -0.85 -13.07
CA GLU A 177 -13.12 -0.79 -11.64
C GLU A 177 -12.33 -2.02 -11.17
N TRP A 178 -11.56 -1.84 -10.10
CA TRP A 178 -10.85 -2.89 -9.39
C TRP A 178 -11.75 -3.48 -8.32
N LEU A 179 -11.85 -4.81 -8.34
CA LEU A 179 -12.42 -5.61 -7.27
C LEU A 179 -11.32 -6.42 -6.58
N THR A 180 -11.47 -6.58 -5.27
CA THR A 180 -10.69 -7.53 -4.46
C THR A 180 -10.99 -8.98 -4.88
N PRO A 181 -10.18 -9.97 -4.44
CA PRO A 181 -10.41 -11.39 -4.76
C PRO A 181 -11.82 -11.93 -4.45
N LEU A 182 -12.46 -11.40 -3.39
CA LEU A 182 -13.85 -11.68 -3.00
C LEU A 182 -14.87 -10.73 -3.65
N GLU A 183 -14.47 -10.07 -4.74
CA GLU A 183 -15.31 -9.23 -5.58
C GLU A 183 -15.88 -7.98 -4.89
N ARG A 184 -15.26 -7.54 -3.78
CA ARG A 184 -15.58 -6.25 -3.15
C ARG A 184 -15.00 -5.12 -3.98
N SER A 185 -15.81 -4.13 -4.32
CA SER A 185 -15.36 -2.95 -5.08
C SER A 185 -14.52 -2.02 -4.19
N ILE A 186 -13.36 -1.62 -4.71
CA ILE A 186 -12.46 -0.66 -4.07
C ILE A 186 -12.93 0.78 -4.34
N ASP A 187 -13.60 1.03 -5.46
CA ASP A 187 -13.96 2.38 -5.88
C ASP A 187 -14.97 3.00 -4.89
N GLN A 188 -14.69 4.23 -4.45
CA GLN A 188 -15.46 5.03 -3.49
C GLN A 188 -15.57 4.48 -2.07
N ASN A 189 -15.30 3.18 -1.87
CA ASN A 189 -15.40 2.52 -0.56
C ASN A 189 -14.04 2.30 0.10
N GLY A 190 -12.99 2.06 -0.68
CA GLY A 190 -11.68 1.65 -0.19
C GLY A 190 -11.70 0.29 0.52
N ILE A 191 -10.68 0.07 1.35
CA ILE A 191 -10.49 -1.08 2.22
C ILE A 191 -10.68 -0.61 3.66
N ALA A 192 -11.68 -1.18 4.34
CA ALA A 192 -11.90 -0.93 5.75
C ALA A 192 -10.83 -1.68 6.58
N PRO A 193 -10.30 -1.05 7.66
CA PRO A 193 -9.41 -1.75 8.56
C PRO A 193 -10.18 -2.83 9.35
N ASP A 194 -9.53 -3.95 9.62
CA ASP A 194 -10.03 -4.98 10.54
C ASP A 194 -9.99 -4.46 11.99
N VAL A 195 -8.97 -3.64 12.30
CA VAL A 195 -8.81 -2.98 13.59
C VAL A 195 -8.58 -1.48 13.36
N GLU A 196 -9.58 -0.69 13.72
CA GLU A 196 -9.48 0.77 13.63
C GLU A 196 -8.56 1.33 14.72
N ILE A 197 -7.53 2.06 14.30
CA ILE A 197 -6.62 2.79 15.18
C ILE A 197 -6.40 4.17 14.56
N VAL A 198 -6.95 5.19 15.21
CA VAL A 198 -6.89 6.57 14.72
C VAL A 198 -5.48 7.12 14.91
N PHE A 199 -4.98 7.83 13.90
CA PHE A 199 -3.72 8.56 14.01
C PHE A 199 -3.79 9.65 15.10
N ASP A 200 -2.84 9.61 16.05
CA ASP A 200 -2.68 10.64 17.07
C ASP A 200 -1.54 11.58 16.70
N LEU A 201 -1.89 12.79 16.25
CA LEU A 201 -0.93 13.80 15.84
C LEU A 201 -0.07 14.31 17.02
N GLU A 202 -0.63 14.40 18.22
CA GLU A 202 0.12 14.93 19.37
C GLU A 202 1.12 13.88 19.86
N ALA A 203 0.70 12.62 19.98
CA ALA A 203 1.61 11.52 20.28
C ALA A 203 2.71 11.39 19.21
N TYR A 204 2.36 11.51 17.92
CA TYR A 204 3.33 11.41 16.83
C TYR A 204 4.39 12.53 16.88
N LYS A 205 4.01 13.75 17.26
CA LYS A 205 4.96 14.86 17.47
C LYS A 205 5.93 14.60 18.63
N GLU A 206 5.52 13.80 19.60
CA GLU A 206 6.35 13.33 20.70
C GLU A 206 7.18 12.09 20.34
N GLY A 207 7.08 11.61 19.10
CA GLY A 207 7.82 10.45 18.58
C GLY A 207 7.12 9.11 18.80
N ILE A 208 5.83 9.12 19.16
CA ILE A 208 5.03 7.93 19.43
C ILE A 208 4.11 7.65 18.24
N ASP A 209 4.39 6.60 17.48
CA ASP A 209 3.51 6.12 16.42
C ASP A 209 2.55 5.05 16.97
N VAL A 210 1.38 5.50 17.44
CA VAL A 210 0.38 4.63 18.09
C VAL A 210 -0.10 3.48 17.22
N GLN A 211 -0.13 3.64 15.89
CA GLN A 211 -0.54 2.59 14.95
C GLN A 211 0.56 1.54 14.80
N LEU A 212 1.81 1.99 14.64
CA LEU A 212 2.95 1.08 14.55
C LEU A 212 3.18 0.33 15.87
N GLU A 213 3.14 1.01 17.01
CA GLU A 213 3.28 0.37 18.32
C GLU A 213 2.20 -0.68 18.55
N ALA A 214 0.95 -0.41 18.16
CA ALA A 214 -0.12 -1.39 18.25
C ALA A 214 0.16 -2.63 17.39
N ALA A 215 0.63 -2.44 16.16
CA ALA A 215 1.01 -3.55 15.27
C ALA A 215 2.19 -4.37 15.82
N LEU A 216 3.22 -3.71 16.34
CA LEU A 216 4.36 -4.40 16.95
C LEU A 216 3.93 -5.21 18.19
N ASN A 217 3.11 -4.61 19.07
CA ASN A 217 2.62 -5.27 20.28
C ASN A 217 1.69 -6.45 19.95
N ALA A 218 0.88 -6.31 18.91
CA ALA A 218 0.01 -7.34 18.37
C ALA A 218 0.77 -8.60 17.93
N LEU A 219 1.85 -8.43 17.18
CA LEU A 219 2.70 -9.52 16.71
C LEU A 219 3.47 -10.17 17.88
N LYS A 220 3.99 -9.37 18.81
CA LYS A 220 4.69 -9.89 20.01
C LYS A 220 3.81 -10.76 20.90
N SER A 221 2.55 -10.38 21.05
CA SER A 221 1.59 -11.08 21.92
C SER A 221 0.86 -12.23 21.23
N ASN A 222 1.14 -12.47 19.94
CA ASN A 222 0.39 -13.38 19.07
C ASN A 222 -1.13 -13.15 19.12
N ALA A 223 -1.55 -11.89 19.26
CA ALA A 223 -2.93 -11.52 19.55
C ALA A 223 -3.90 -11.78 18.38
N TYR A 224 -3.38 -11.99 17.17
CA TYR A 224 -4.19 -12.13 15.94
C TYR A 224 -4.09 -13.51 15.27
N GLY A 225 -3.37 -14.47 15.90
CA GLY A 225 -3.29 -15.87 15.45
C GLY A 225 -2.33 -16.11 14.28
N ASP A 226 -1.86 -17.36 14.17
CA ASP A 226 -1.09 -17.83 13.01
C ASP A 226 -1.99 -17.82 11.75
N PRO A 227 -1.48 -17.40 10.58
CA PRO A 227 -2.19 -17.57 9.32
C PRO A 227 -2.47 -19.06 9.08
N SER A 228 -3.72 -19.38 8.75
CA SER A 228 -4.22 -20.76 8.56
C SER A 228 -3.70 -21.44 7.31
#